data_AF-A0A318R060-F1
#
_entry.id   AF-A0A318R060-F1
#
_cell.length_a   1.000
_cell.length_b   1.000
_cell.length_c   1.000
_cell.angle_alpha   90.00
_cell.angle_beta   90.00
_cell.angle_gamma   90.00
#
_symmetry.space_group_name_H-M   'P 1'
#
loop_
_entity.id
_entity.type
_entity.pdbx_description
1 polymer ?
#
loop_
_entity_poly.entity_id
_entity_poly.type
_entity_poly.pdbx_seq_one_letter_code
_entity_poly.pdbx_strand_id
1 'polypeptide(L)'
;MKNFTKLIHFEEWLIERKVDLSINEIKCRASIASHASWFGARVRLGPNNELIKPLWISLKADELTDSKLAKVRELLNDCRSGLLFLPEDQ
;
A
#
# COMPACT_ATOMS: atom_id res chain seq x y z
N MET A 1 16.78 2.27 9.56
CA MET A 1 16.00 2.91 8.48
C MET A 1 14.60 3.23 9.02
N LYS A 2 14.16 4.49 9.02
CA LYS A 2 12.84 4.89 9.59
C LYS A 2 11.72 5.08 8.54
N ASN A 3 12.03 4.85 7.26
CA ASN A 3 11.14 5.17 6.14
C ASN A 3 10.50 3.92 5.54
N PHE A 4 9.35 4.12 4.90
CA PHE A 4 8.72 3.09 4.07
C PHE A 4 9.55 2.87 2.80
N THR A 5 9.72 1.60 2.43
CA THR A 5 10.38 1.16 1.20
C THR A 5 9.33 0.64 0.24
N LYS A 6 9.43 1.00 -1.04
CA LYS A 6 8.55 0.48 -2.10
C LYS A 6 8.83 -1.01 -2.27
N LEU A 7 7.77 -1.81 -2.30
CA LEU A 7 7.89 -3.26 -2.32
C LEU A 7 7.32 -3.84 -3.62
N ILE A 8 6.06 -3.53 -3.92
CA ILE A 8 5.35 -4.08 -5.09
C ILE A 8 4.54 -2.97 -5.75
N HIS A 9 4.51 -2.99 -7.08
CA HIS A 9 3.54 -2.24 -7.86
C HIS A 9 2.54 -3.23 -8.47
N PHE A 10 1.26 -2.97 -8.29
CA PHE A 10 0.16 -3.75 -8.86
C PHE A 10 -0.82 -2.76 -9.50
N GLU A 11 -0.78 -2.67 -10.83
CA GLU A 11 -1.46 -1.60 -11.56
C GLU A 11 -1.11 -0.22 -10.97
N GLU A 12 -2.09 0.56 -10.54
CA GLU A 12 -1.93 1.88 -9.92
C GLU A 12 -1.60 1.82 -8.42
N TRP A 13 -1.61 0.63 -7.82
CA TRP A 13 -1.33 0.43 -6.39
C TRP A 13 0.16 0.23 -6.13
N LEU A 14 0.67 0.98 -5.16
CA LEU A 14 2.00 0.79 -4.59
C LEU A 14 1.88 0.20 -3.18
N ILE A 15 2.46 -0.97 -2.95
CA ILE A 15 2.66 -1.56 -1.62
C ILE A 15 4.00 -1.09 -1.09
N GLU A 16 4.01 -0.56 0.13
CA GLU A 16 5.21 -0.13 0.83
C GLU A 16 5.32 -0.81 2.19
N ARG A 17 6.55 -1.15 2.57
CA ARG A 17 6.89 -1.80 3.84
C ARG A 17 7.83 -0.92 4.67
N LYS A 18 7.56 -0.83 5.96
CA LYS A 18 8.49 -0.32 6.97
C LYS A 18 8.73 -1.42 8.00
N VAL A 19 9.99 -1.74 8.24
CA VAL A 19 10.41 -2.68 9.28
C VAL A 19 10.99 -1.87 10.42
N ASP A 20 10.40 -1.99 11.61
CA ASP A 20 10.92 -1.40 12.84
C ASP A 20 11.55 -2.48 13.70
N LEU A 21 12.86 -2.61 13.61
CA LEU A 21 13.63 -3.61 14.36
C LEU A 21 13.67 -3.32 15.87
N SER A 22 13.36 -2.10 16.31
CA SER A 22 13.41 -1.75 17.73
C SER A 22 12.23 -2.35 18.52
N ILE A 23 11.09 -2.52 17.85
CA ILE A 23 9.86 -3.08 18.40
C ILE A 23 9.42 -4.36 17.68
N ASN A 24 10.28 -4.88 16.80
CA ASN A 24 10.04 -6.04 15.94
C ASN A 24 8.69 -5.97 15.19
N GLU A 25 8.33 -4.81 14.66
CA GLU A 25 7.04 -4.55 14.02
C GLU A 25 7.21 -4.33 12.51
N ILE A 26 6.36 -4.97 11.70
CA ILE A 26 6.27 -4.75 10.25
C ILE A 26 5.01 -3.93 9.96
N LYS A 27 5.19 -2.76 9.34
CA LYS A 27 4.09 -1.90 8.86
C LYS A 27 4.04 -1.95 7.35
N CYS A 28 2.90 -2.39 6.82
CA CYS A 28 2.62 -2.40 5.40
C CYS A 28 1.46 -1.47 5.08
N ARG A 29 1.58 -0.72 4.00
CA ARG A 29 0.52 0.15 3.49
C ARG A 29 0.46 0.05 1.97
N ALA A 30 -0.74 0.23 1.43
CA ALA A 30 -0.94 0.37 0.00
C ALA A 30 -1.37 1.79 -0.31
N SER A 31 -0.96 2.33 -1.45
CA SER A 31 -1.50 3.61 -1.91
C SER A 31 -1.56 3.73 -3.43
N ILE A 32 -2.61 4.39 -3.93
CA ILE A 32 -2.66 4.91 -5.30
C ILE A 32 -2.37 6.40 -5.24
N ALA A 33 -1.48 6.89 -6.10
CA ALA A 33 -1.27 8.33 -6.28
C ALA A 33 -2.33 8.88 -7.22
N SER A 34 -3.07 9.91 -6.78
CA SER A 34 -3.91 10.67 -7.70
C SER A 34 -3.13 11.87 -8.25
N HIS A 35 -3.62 12.47 -9.35
CA HIS A 35 -3.05 13.65 -10.00
C HIS A 35 -2.96 14.93 -9.12
N ALA A 36 -3.26 14.87 -7.82
CA ALA A 36 -3.08 15.97 -6.89
C ALA A 36 -1.74 15.87 -6.12
N SER A 37 -1.42 16.91 -5.36
CA SER A 37 -0.10 17.06 -4.72
C SER A 37 0.28 15.85 -3.83
N TRP A 38 1.59 15.59 -3.71
CA TRP A 38 2.17 14.50 -2.90
C TRP A 38 1.58 14.38 -1.48
N PHE A 39 1.22 15.53 -0.87
CA PHE A 39 0.63 15.60 0.47
C PHE A 39 -0.90 15.45 0.48
N GLY A 40 -1.57 15.80 -0.61
CA GLY A 40 -3.02 15.90 -0.66
C GLY A 40 -3.74 14.69 -1.25
N ALA A 41 -3.04 13.80 -1.97
CA ALA A 41 -3.74 12.91 -2.87
C ALA A 41 -3.28 11.48 -2.99
N ARG A 42 -3.57 10.70 -1.95
CA ARG A 42 -3.48 9.25 -2.01
C ARG A 42 -4.66 8.58 -1.35
N VAL A 43 -5.25 7.64 -2.06
CA VAL A 43 -6.07 6.61 -1.44
C VAL A 43 -5.13 5.63 -0.79
N ARG A 44 -5.40 5.24 0.45
CA ARG A 44 -4.52 4.34 1.20
C ARG A 44 -5.30 3.20 1.81
N LEU A 45 -4.67 2.04 1.92
CA LEU A 45 -5.11 0.98 2.82
C LEU A 45 -4.18 0.96 4.03
N GLY A 46 -4.77 1.19 5.19
CA GLY A 46 -4.08 1.22 6.47
C GLY A 46 -3.79 -0.17 7.03
N PRO A 47 -3.18 -0.25 8.23
CA PRO A 47 -2.78 -1.51 8.86
C PRO A 47 -3.95 -2.48 9.13
N ASN A 48 -5.19 -1.99 9.19
CA ASN A 48 -6.39 -2.80 9.42
C ASN A 48 -7.22 -2.98 8.14
N ASN A 49 -6.62 -2.77 6.96
CA ASN A 49 -7.28 -2.84 5.65
C ASN A 49 -8.42 -1.82 5.47
N GLU A 50 -8.41 -0.75 6.27
CA GLU A 50 -9.32 0.37 6.18
C GLU A 50 -8.95 1.26 4.99
N LEU A 51 -9.95 1.62 4.20
CA LEU A 51 -9.77 2.47 3.03
C LEU A 51 -9.81 3.94 3.45
N ILE A 52 -8.66 4.59 3.39
CA ILE A 52 -8.48 5.99 3.75
C ILE A 52 -8.50 6.80 2.45
N LYS A 53 -9.60 7.52 2.22
CA LYS A 53 -9.76 8.42 1.07
C LYS A 53 -9.61 9.88 1.52
N PRO A 54 -8.86 10.71 0.79
CA PRO A 54 -8.85 12.15 1.02
C PRO A 54 -10.17 12.79 0.55
N LEU A 55 -10.62 13.83 1.25
CA LEU A 55 -11.93 14.46 1.03
C LEU A 55 -12.16 14.99 -0.40
N TRP A 56 -11.09 15.32 -1.13
CA TRP A 56 -11.17 16.12 -2.36
C TRP A 56 -10.82 15.34 -3.63
N ILE A 57 -10.87 14.00 -3.60
CA ILE A 57 -10.53 13.18 -4.76
C ILE A 57 -11.74 12.41 -5.26
N SER A 58 -12.07 12.66 -6.53
CA SER A 58 -12.88 11.76 -7.34
C SER A 58 -11.99 10.65 -7.86
N LEU A 59 -12.24 9.43 -7.40
CA LEU A 59 -11.59 8.23 -7.91
C LEU A 59 -12.36 7.73 -9.11
N LYS A 60 -11.65 7.23 -10.11
CA LYS A 60 -12.31 6.59 -11.24
C LYS A 60 -12.89 5.25 -10.78
N ALA A 61 -14.01 4.83 -11.37
CA ALA A 61 -14.71 3.61 -10.97
C ALA A 61 -13.84 2.34 -11.11
N ASP A 62 -12.86 2.36 -12.00
CA ASP A 62 -11.92 1.26 -12.26
C ASP A 62 -10.75 1.19 -11.26
N GLU A 63 -10.47 2.24 -10.49
CA GLU A 63 -9.36 2.26 -9.52
C GLU A 63 -9.70 1.54 -8.20
N LEU A 64 -10.99 1.39 -7.90
CA LEU A 64 -11.52 0.84 -6.64
C LEU A 64 -12.56 -0.27 -6.86
N THR A 65 -12.29 -1.19 -7.79
CA THR A 65 -13.13 -2.37 -7.92
C THR A 65 -12.90 -3.33 -6.75
N ASP A 66 -13.93 -4.12 -6.41
CA ASP A 66 -13.83 -5.11 -5.34
C ASP A 66 -12.73 -6.15 -5.60
N SER A 67 -12.52 -6.53 -6.87
CA SER A 67 -11.47 -7.46 -7.28
C SER A 67 -10.06 -6.88 -7.02
N LYS A 68 -9.83 -5.62 -7.38
CA LYS A 68 -8.55 -4.94 -7.12
C LYS A 68 -8.32 -4.76 -5.64
N LEU A 69 -9.34 -4.34 -4.89
CA LEU A 69 -9.26 -4.21 -3.43
C LEU A 69 -8.96 -5.55 -2.75
N ALA A 70 -9.55 -6.65 -3.21
CA ALA A 70 -9.25 -7.99 -2.70
C ALA A 70 -7.77 -8.35 -2.95
N LYS A 71 -7.25 -8.11 -4.15
CA LYS A 71 -5.83 -8.41 -4.45
C LYS A 71 -4.87 -7.55 -3.63
N VAL A 72 -5.17 -6.28 -3.44
CA VAL A 72 -4.34 -5.39 -2.63
C VAL A 72 -4.35 -5.79 -1.15
N ARG A 73 -5.50 -6.25 -0.63
CA ARG A 73 -5.59 -6.80 0.74
C ARG A 73 -4.77 -8.08 0.91
N GLU A 74 -4.79 -8.97 -0.08
CA GLU A 74 -3.94 -10.18 -0.11
C GLU A 74 -2.46 -9.79 -0.02
N LEU A 75 -1.99 -8.91 -0.90
CA LEU A 75 -0.61 -8.43 -0.90
C LEU A 75 -0.22 -7.74 0.43
N LEU A 76 -1.14 -7.00 1.06
CA LEU A 76 -0.87 -6.41 2.36
C LEU A 76 -0.75 -7.46 3.47
N ASN A 77 -1.57 -8.50 3.42
CA ASN A 77 -1.49 -9.59 4.38
C ASN A 77 -0.17 -10.37 4.20
N ASP A 78 0.24 -10.65 2.95
CA ASP A 78 1.53 -11.29 2.66
C ASP A 78 2.71 -10.42 3.09
N CYS A 79 2.60 -9.11 2.94
CA CYS A 79 3.61 -8.17 3.42
C CYS A 79 3.77 -8.23 4.94
N ARG A 80 2.65 -8.29 5.66
CA ARG A 80 2.61 -8.31 7.15
C ARG A 80 3.05 -9.64 7.72
N SER A 81 2.72 -10.74 7.06
CA SER A 81 3.15 -12.10 7.44
C SER A 81 4.62 -12.36 7.13
N GLY A 82 5.28 -11.45 6.40
CA GLY A 82 6.65 -11.64 5.93
C GLY A 82 6.77 -12.62 4.77
N LEU A 83 5.65 -12.99 4.14
CA LEU A 83 5.59 -13.94 3.01
C LEU A 83 5.93 -13.30 1.65
N LEU A 84 6.03 -11.97 1.56
CA LEU A 84 6.48 -11.33 0.33
C LEU A 84 7.99 -11.54 0.14
N PHE A 85 8.27 -12.49 -0.75
CA PHE A 85 9.54 -12.85 -1.35
C PHE A 85 10.52 -11.67 -1.43
N LEU A 86 11.74 -11.94 -0.98
CA LEU A 86 12.90 -11.09 -1.25
C LEU A 86 12.90 -10.74 -2.75
N PRO A 87 13.21 -9.49 -3.15
CA PRO A 87 13.45 -9.20 -4.55
C PRO A 87 14.56 -10.17 -5.02
N GLU A 88 14.33 -10.89 -6.11
CA GLU A 88 15.45 -11.47 -6.84
C GLU A 88 16.30 -10.29 -7.29
N ASP A 89 17.52 -10.20 -6.74
CA ASP A 89 18.56 -9.33 -7.25
C ASP A 89 18.74 -9.63 -8.74
N GLN A 90 18.45 -8.65 -9.61
CA GLN A 90 19.00 -8.55 -10.96
C GLN A 90 19.45 -7.13 -11.24
#